data_AF-A0A060CDS2-F1
#
_entry.id   AF-A0A060CDS2-F1
#
_cell.length_a   1.000
_cell.length_b   1.000
_cell.length_c   1.000
_cell.angle_alpha   90.00
_cell.angle_beta   90.00
_cell.angle_gamma   90.00
#
_symmetry.space_group_name_H-M   'P 1'
#
loop_
_entity.id
_entity.type
_entity.pdbx_description
1 polymer ?
#
loop_
_entity_poly.entity_id
_entity_poly.type
_entity_poly.pdbx_seq_one_letter_code
_entity_poly.pdbx_strand_id
1 'polypeptide(L)'
;MEDQDFWRFSGIFRDVYLYAIPKTHLQDIFIKHELINDYTTGSLDIEAKIQGEINETTISFILRDKNRKVIYETYVEGKNEVKLAANVGAVLPWSAEQPNLYTLEIAILHDSALVEVVSQKIGFRTFEMKDGLMLLNGSELFQRREPT
;
A
#
# COMPACT_ATOMS: atom_id res chain seq x y z
N MET A 1 -27.12 11.16 10.53
CA MET A 1 -25.73 10.66 10.41
C MET A 1 -24.74 11.73 9.90
N GLU A 2 -25.17 12.99 9.72
CA GLU A 2 -24.29 14.10 9.30
C GLU A 2 -24.52 15.37 10.15
N ASP A 3 -24.88 15.19 11.44
CA ASP A 3 -25.07 16.30 12.39
C ASP A 3 -23.82 16.46 13.27
N GLN A 4 -22.68 16.58 12.60
CA GLN A 4 -21.42 16.89 13.25
C GLN A 4 -21.38 18.39 13.58
N ASP A 5 -20.65 18.75 14.65
CA ASP A 5 -20.53 20.15 15.09
C ASP A 5 -19.59 20.93 14.16
N PHE A 6 -20.13 21.32 13.00
CA PHE A 6 -19.50 22.18 12.02
C PHE A 6 -20.55 23.00 11.24
N TRP A 7 -20.09 24.05 10.55
CA TRP A 7 -20.93 24.86 9.67
C TRP A 7 -21.51 24.05 8.52
N ARG A 8 -22.83 24.10 8.34
CA ARG A 8 -23.52 23.41 7.25
C ARG A 8 -23.30 24.15 5.92
N PHE A 9 -22.43 23.61 5.07
CA PHE A 9 -22.23 24.05 3.70
C PHE A 9 -22.87 23.08 2.71
N SER A 10 -23.18 23.55 1.50
CA SER A 10 -23.73 22.75 0.41
C SER A 10 -22.98 23.01 -0.89
N GLY A 11 -22.88 22.01 -1.76
CA GLY A 11 -22.26 22.12 -3.09
C GLY A 11 -21.20 21.06 -3.34
N ILE A 12 -20.41 21.25 -4.40
CA ILE A 12 -19.25 20.41 -4.71
C ILE A 12 -18.05 20.94 -3.92
N PHE A 13 -17.72 20.30 -2.80
CA PHE A 13 -16.66 20.74 -1.86
C PHE A 13 -15.39 19.86 -1.90
N ARG A 14 -15.34 18.89 -2.82
CA ARG A 14 -14.16 18.06 -3.13
C ARG A 14 -13.88 18.10 -4.61
N ASP A 15 -12.67 17.72 -4.99
CA ASP A 15 -12.21 17.73 -6.37
C ASP A 15 -13.10 16.89 -7.29
N VAL A 16 -13.35 17.43 -8.49
CA VAL A 16 -13.99 16.72 -9.61
C VAL A 16 -12.96 16.62 -10.72
N TYR A 17 -12.66 15.40 -11.15
CA TYR A 17 -11.67 15.14 -12.18
C TYR A 17 -12.14 14.03 -13.12
N LEU A 18 -11.58 14.02 -14.32
CA LEU A 18 -11.70 12.96 -15.30
C LEU A 18 -10.32 12.36 -15.52
N TYR A 19 -10.24 11.04 -15.64
CA TYR A 19 -9.01 10.34 -15.95
C TYR A 19 -9.30 9.20 -16.93
N ALA A 20 -8.31 8.86 -17.76
CA ALA A 20 -8.39 7.76 -18.70
C ALA A 20 -7.80 6.51 -18.06
N ILE A 21 -8.51 5.39 -18.17
CA ILE A 21 -8.04 4.07 -17.74
C ILE A 21 -7.86 3.17 -18.96
N PRO A 22 -6.79 2.36 -19.01
CA PRO A 22 -6.63 1.38 -20.08
C PRO A 22 -7.69 0.28 -19.98
N LYS A 23 -7.90 -0.46 -21.07
CA LYS A 23 -8.89 -1.55 -21.11
C LYS A 23 -8.58 -2.64 -20.07
N THR A 24 -7.30 -2.98 -19.93
CA THR A 24 -6.77 -3.85 -18.88
C THR A 24 -6.08 -2.97 -17.83
N HIS A 25 -6.64 -2.91 -16.63
CA HIS A 25 -6.16 -2.04 -15.56
C HIS A 25 -6.36 -2.66 -14.17
N LEU A 26 -5.63 -2.14 -13.19
CA LEU A 26 -5.77 -2.43 -11.76
C LEU A 26 -7.02 -1.70 -11.24
N GLN A 27 -8.08 -2.45 -10.99
CA GLN A 27 -9.35 -1.93 -10.53
C GLN A 27 -9.33 -1.61 -9.03
N ASP A 28 -8.71 -2.51 -8.24
CA ASP A 28 -8.69 -2.43 -6.78
C ASP A 28 -7.43 -3.10 -6.26
N ILE A 29 -6.90 -2.59 -5.15
CA ILE A 29 -5.73 -3.16 -4.49
C ILE A 29 -5.80 -2.96 -2.98
N PHE A 30 -5.54 -4.03 -2.26
CA PHE A 30 -5.33 -4.03 -0.82
C PHE A 30 -3.92 -4.51 -0.53
N ILE A 31 -3.17 -3.73 0.27
CA ILE A 31 -1.78 -4.02 0.64
C ILE A 31 -1.70 -4.05 2.16
N LYS A 32 -1.42 -5.23 2.72
CA LYS A 32 -1.06 -5.41 4.11
C LYS A 32 0.47 -5.43 4.23
N HIS A 33 1.02 -4.51 5.01
CA HIS A 33 2.46 -4.29 5.14
C HIS A 33 2.87 -4.23 6.62
N GLU A 34 3.17 -5.37 7.21
CA GLU A 34 3.43 -5.49 8.65
C GLU A 34 4.90 -5.78 8.94
N LEU A 35 5.30 -5.58 10.18
CA LEU A 35 6.57 -6.09 10.69
C LEU A 35 6.31 -7.39 11.46
N ILE A 36 7.06 -8.43 11.11
CA ILE A 36 7.06 -9.74 11.75
C ILE A 36 8.45 -10.05 12.31
N ASN A 37 8.59 -11.18 13.01
CA ASN A 37 9.86 -11.65 13.61
C ASN A 37 10.49 -10.57 14.51
N ASP A 38 9.82 -10.26 15.63
CA ASP A 38 10.23 -9.22 16.58
C ASP A 38 10.43 -7.85 15.91
N TYR A 39 9.54 -7.53 14.97
CA TYR A 39 9.47 -6.27 14.22
C TYR A 39 10.67 -5.98 13.31
N THR A 40 11.43 -6.99 12.93
CA THR A 40 12.65 -6.83 12.12
C THR A 40 12.45 -7.12 10.63
N THR A 41 11.44 -7.93 10.29
CA THR A 41 11.21 -8.41 8.93
C THR A 41 9.93 -7.80 8.36
N GLY A 42 9.97 -7.24 7.16
CA GLY A 42 8.78 -6.77 6.47
C GLY A 42 8.00 -7.92 5.83
N SER A 43 6.71 -8.00 6.12
CA SER A 43 5.75 -8.90 5.46
C SER A 43 4.85 -8.09 4.53
N LEU A 44 4.64 -8.60 3.33
CA LEU A 44 3.70 -8.07 2.34
C LEU A 44 2.66 -9.12 1.97
N ASP A 45 1.40 -8.79 2.22
CA ASP A 45 0.25 -9.51 1.64
C ASP A 45 -0.50 -8.55 0.71
N ILE A 46 -0.65 -8.92 -0.54
CA ILE A 46 -1.29 -8.11 -1.58
C ILE A 46 -2.46 -8.88 -2.17
N GLU A 47 -3.60 -8.20 -2.24
CA GLU A 47 -4.76 -8.64 -3.00
C GLU A 47 -5.05 -7.59 -4.07
N ALA A 48 -4.94 -7.98 -5.34
CA ALA A 48 -5.15 -7.10 -6.48
C ALA A 48 -6.25 -7.63 -7.38
N LYS A 49 -7.14 -6.75 -7.84
CA LYS A 49 -8.18 -7.05 -8.82
C LYS A 49 -7.88 -6.36 -10.13
N ILE A 50 -7.84 -7.14 -11.20
CA ILE A 50 -7.56 -6.68 -12.56
C ILE A 50 -8.84 -6.79 -13.38
N GLN A 51 -9.19 -5.68 -14.02
CA GLN A 51 -10.33 -5.62 -14.93
C GLN A 51 -9.83 -5.45 -16.35
N GLY A 52 -10.38 -6.24 -17.29
CA GLY A 52 -10.03 -6.22 -18.71
C GLY A 52 -9.62 -7.60 -19.23
N GLU A 53 -8.92 -7.61 -20.37
CA GLU A 53 -8.40 -8.82 -20.99
C GLU A 53 -7.05 -9.20 -20.35
N ILE A 54 -6.98 -10.41 -19.79
CA ILE A 54 -5.81 -10.89 -19.04
C ILE A 54 -4.92 -11.87 -19.83
N ASN A 55 -5.31 -12.21 -21.05
CA ASN A 55 -4.49 -13.07 -21.91
C ASN A 55 -3.11 -12.43 -22.09
N GLU A 56 -2.04 -13.25 -22.07
CA GLU A 56 -0.66 -12.79 -22.27
C GLU A 56 -0.26 -11.61 -21.37
N THR A 57 -0.88 -11.52 -20.20
CA THR A 57 -0.64 -10.45 -19.24
C THR A 57 0.33 -10.92 -18.16
N THR A 58 1.27 -10.06 -17.78
CA THR A 58 2.18 -10.25 -16.65
C THR A 58 2.03 -9.06 -15.72
N ILE A 59 1.99 -9.32 -14.42
CA ILE A 59 1.95 -8.28 -13.40
C ILE A 59 3.25 -8.32 -12.62
N SER A 60 3.94 -7.19 -12.54
CA SER A 60 5.13 -7.06 -11.70
C SER A 60 4.82 -6.27 -10.44
N PHE A 61 5.45 -6.69 -9.34
CA PHE A 61 5.43 -5.99 -8.06
C PHE A 61 6.86 -5.68 -7.69
N ILE A 62 7.22 -4.39 -7.65
CA ILE A 62 8.58 -3.94 -7.34
C ILE A 62 8.53 -3.01 -6.15
N LEU A 63 9.21 -3.38 -5.07
CA LEU A 63 9.32 -2.59 -3.87
C LEU A 63 10.66 -1.87 -3.83
N ARG A 64 10.63 -0.56 -3.69
CA ARG A 64 11.81 0.32 -3.63
C ARG A 64 11.91 1.06 -2.31
N ASP A 65 13.14 1.24 -1.83
CA ASP A 65 13.42 2.14 -0.70
C ASP A 65 13.36 3.64 -1.09
N LYS A 66 13.58 4.52 -0.12
CA LYS A 66 13.64 5.98 -0.34
C LYS A 66 14.72 6.44 -1.34
N ASN A 67 15.73 5.61 -1.58
CA ASN A 67 16.82 5.87 -2.53
C ASN A 67 16.55 5.25 -3.91
N ARG A 68 15.36 4.68 -4.12
CA ARG A 68 14.92 3.94 -5.32
C ARG A 68 15.61 2.60 -5.53
N LYS A 69 16.32 2.09 -4.53
CA LYS A 69 16.93 0.75 -4.55
C LYS A 69 15.81 -0.30 -4.48
N VAL A 70 15.83 -1.26 -5.40
CA VAL A 70 14.93 -2.44 -5.35
C VAL A 70 15.31 -3.29 -4.15
N ILE A 71 14.32 -3.56 -3.29
CA ILE A 71 14.48 -4.44 -2.12
C ILE A 71 13.68 -5.74 -2.25
N TYR A 72 12.65 -5.74 -3.09
CA TYR A 72 11.89 -6.93 -3.45
C TYR A 72 11.31 -6.76 -4.84
N GLU A 73 11.31 -7.83 -5.64
CA GLU A 73 10.66 -7.88 -6.94
C GLU A 73 10.08 -9.26 -7.20
N THR A 74 8.92 -9.31 -7.85
CA THR A 74 8.33 -10.54 -8.35
C THR A 74 7.44 -10.28 -9.55
N TYR A 75 7.22 -11.32 -10.35
CA TYR A 75 6.42 -11.31 -11.56
C TYR A 75 5.42 -12.46 -11.47
N VAL A 76 4.17 -12.19 -11.78
CA VAL A 76 3.10 -13.20 -11.78
C VAL A 76 2.34 -13.13 -13.09
N GLU A 77 1.79 -14.27 -13.49
CA GLU A 77 0.83 -14.34 -14.58
C GLU A 77 -0.40 -13.48 -14.26
N GLY A 78 -0.88 -12.75 -15.26
CA GLY A 78 -2.06 -11.91 -15.18
C GLY A 78 -3.32 -12.74 -14.93
N LYS A 79 -4.03 -12.41 -13.84
CA LYS A 79 -5.33 -12.99 -13.48
C LYS A 79 -6.26 -11.87 -13.04
N ASN A 80 -7.56 -12.09 -13.13
CA ASN A 80 -8.54 -11.12 -12.62
C ASN A 80 -8.41 -10.88 -11.11
N GLU A 81 -7.94 -11.89 -10.37
CA GLU A 81 -7.60 -11.77 -8.96
C GLU A 81 -6.21 -12.34 -8.72
N VAL A 82 -5.36 -11.55 -8.09
CA VAL A 82 -3.99 -11.92 -7.73
C VAL A 82 -3.82 -11.79 -6.23
N LYS A 83 -3.30 -12.85 -5.62
CA LYS A 83 -2.88 -12.87 -4.21
C LYS A 83 -1.40 -13.16 -4.14
N LEU A 84 -0.67 -12.33 -3.42
CA LEU A 84 0.77 -12.48 -3.19
C LEU A 84 1.04 -12.35 -1.70
N ALA A 85 1.83 -13.28 -1.15
CA ALA A 85 2.37 -13.19 0.20
C ALA A 85 3.90 -13.30 0.11
N ALA A 86 4.62 -12.38 0.74
CA ALA A 86 6.07 -12.31 0.65
C ALA A 86 6.71 -11.71 1.90
N ASN A 87 7.87 -12.27 2.27
CA ASN A 87 8.77 -11.63 3.23
C ASN A 87 9.84 -10.86 2.45
N VAL A 88 9.93 -9.56 2.68
CA VAL A 88 10.87 -8.66 1.97
C VAL A 88 12.19 -8.45 2.72
N GLY A 89 12.43 -9.28 3.75
CA GLY A 89 13.64 -9.24 4.57
C GLY A 89 13.64 -8.07 5.55
N ALA A 90 14.86 -7.64 5.93
CA ALA A 90 15.04 -6.56 6.89
C ALA A 90 14.64 -5.20 6.29
N VAL A 91 13.71 -4.52 6.96
CA VAL A 91 13.19 -3.20 6.54
C VAL A 91 13.29 -2.21 7.69
N LEU A 92 13.33 -0.92 7.37
CA LEU A 92 13.22 0.14 8.35
C LEU A 92 11.75 0.35 8.74
N PRO A 93 11.39 0.25 10.03
CA PRO A 93 10.04 0.50 10.50
C PRO A 93 9.59 1.93 10.21
N TRP A 94 8.31 2.09 9.92
CA TRP A 94 7.65 3.39 9.92
C TRP A 94 7.15 3.72 11.34
N SER A 95 7.38 4.96 11.77
CA SER A 95 6.72 5.60 12.91
C SER A 95 6.47 7.09 12.62
N ALA A 96 5.76 7.79 13.50
CA ALA A 96 5.56 9.23 13.37
C ALA A 96 6.88 10.02 13.48
N GLU A 97 7.82 9.52 14.28
CA GLU A 97 9.16 10.07 14.50
C GLU A 97 10.12 9.69 13.37
N GLN A 98 9.98 8.48 12.82
CA GLN A 98 10.81 7.96 11.73
C GLN A 98 9.92 7.50 10.57
N PRO A 99 9.50 8.41 9.67
CA PRO A 99 8.55 8.11 8.61
C PRO A 99 9.23 7.41 7.42
N ASN A 100 9.83 6.23 7.66
CA ASN A 100 10.46 5.42 6.64
C ASN A 100 9.38 4.90 5.67
N LEU A 101 9.44 5.37 4.42
CA LEU A 101 8.50 4.99 3.37
C LEU A 101 9.23 4.26 2.25
N TYR A 102 8.52 3.29 1.69
CA TYR A 102 8.85 2.52 0.52
C TYR A 102 7.84 2.81 -0.59
N THR A 103 8.25 2.60 -1.84
CA THR A 103 7.35 2.71 -3.00
C THR A 103 7.15 1.32 -3.57
N LEU A 104 5.91 0.82 -3.52
CA LEU A 104 5.49 -0.37 -4.23
C LEU A 104 4.96 0.06 -5.61
N GLU A 105 5.64 -0.36 -6.66
CA GLU A 105 5.22 -0.19 -8.05
C GLU A 105 4.56 -1.49 -8.51
N ILE A 106 3.29 -1.41 -8.91
CA ILE A 106 2.56 -2.49 -9.57
C ILE A 106 2.46 -2.13 -11.05
N ALA A 107 3.04 -2.94 -11.93
CA ALA A 107 2.95 -2.72 -13.36
C ALA A 107 2.19 -3.87 -14.05
N ILE A 108 1.31 -3.52 -14.98
CA ILE A 108 0.62 -4.47 -15.85
C ILE A 108 1.29 -4.41 -17.21
N LEU A 109 1.77 -5.55 -17.68
CA LEU A 109 2.33 -5.74 -19.00
C LEU A 109 1.43 -6.68 -19.81
N HIS A 110 1.14 -6.35 -21.06
CA HIS A 110 0.38 -7.19 -21.99
C HIS A 110 1.22 -7.39 -23.25
N ASP A 111 1.47 -8.64 -23.62
CA ASP A 111 2.41 -8.99 -24.69
C ASP A 111 3.77 -8.26 -24.53
N SER A 112 4.30 -8.27 -23.31
CA SER A 112 5.52 -7.56 -22.88
C SER A 112 5.48 -6.02 -22.97
N ALA A 113 4.41 -5.42 -23.48
CA ALA A 113 4.25 -3.97 -23.53
C ALA A 113 3.65 -3.45 -22.21
N LEU A 114 4.20 -2.37 -21.67
CA LEU A 114 3.68 -1.73 -20.46
C LEU A 114 2.33 -1.08 -20.73
N VAL A 115 1.31 -1.47 -19.96
CA VAL A 115 -0.07 -0.97 -20.07
C VAL A 115 -0.39 0.04 -18.98
N GLU A 116 -0.02 -0.27 -17.74
CA GLU A 116 -0.31 0.57 -16.57
C GLU A 116 0.79 0.43 -15.52
N VAL A 117 1.02 1.51 -14.78
CA VAL A 117 1.80 1.51 -13.54
C VAL A 117 1.01 2.21 -12.45
N VAL A 118 0.80 1.53 -11.33
CA VAL A 118 0.24 2.11 -10.11
C VAL A 118 1.32 2.12 -9.03
N SER A 119 1.55 3.28 -8.41
CA SER A 119 2.53 3.44 -7.35
C SER A 119 1.84 3.69 -6.02
N GLN A 120 2.21 2.94 -4.98
CA GLN A 120 1.71 3.09 -3.62
C GLN A 120 2.86 3.32 -2.66
N LYS A 121 2.75 4.34 -1.81
CA LYS A 121 3.68 4.54 -0.69
C LYS A 121 3.26 3.66 0.48
N ILE A 122 4.18 2.85 0.98
CA ILE A 122 3.92 1.97 2.12
C ILE A 122 4.96 2.21 3.23
N GLY A 123 4.53 2.04 4.48
CA GLY A 123 5.40 2.11 5.65
C GLY A 123 5.17 0.88 6.53
N PHE A 124 6.18 0.03 6.67
CA PHE A 124 6.07 -1.20 7.45
C PHE A 124 5.91 -0.87 8.93
N ARG A 125 4.80 -1.27 9.51
CA ARG A 125 4.46 -1.01 10.91
C ARG A 125 3.47 -2.04 11.40
N THR A 126 3.50 -2.32 12.69
CA THR A 126 2.53 -3.21 13.34
C THR A 126 1.89 -2.46 14.50
N PHE A 127 0.56 -2.36 14.48
CA PHE A 127 -0.22 -1.91 15.62
C PHE A 127 -0.80 -3.13 16.33
N GLU A 128 -0.70 -3.17 17.65
CA GLU A 128 -1.27 -4.27 18.42
C GLU A 128 -1.69 -3.82 19.82
N MET A 129 -2.59 -4.59 20.42
CA MET A 129 -2.96 -4.46 21.83
C MET A 129 -2.31 -5.60 22.62
N LYS A 130 -1.47 -5.27 23.60
CA LYS A 130 -0.84 -6.23 24.52
C LYS A 130 -1.05 -5.74 25.95
N ASP A 131 -1.65 -6.58 26.79
CA ASP A 131 -1.95 -6.27 28.20
C ASP A 131 -2.70 -4.94 28.40
N GLY A 132 -3.61 -4.61 27.49
CA GLY A 132 -4.38 -3.37 27.51
C GLY A 132 -3.62 -2.13 26.99
N LEU A 133 -2.36 -2.28 26.61
CA LEU A 133 -1.55 -1.22 26.02
C LEU A 133 -1.59 -1.30 24.48
N MET A 134 -1.78 -0.14 23.85
CA MET A 134 -1.63 0.00 22.40
C MET A 134 -0.15 0.19 22.07
N LEU A 135 0.41 -0.71 21.26
CA LEU A 135 1.80 -0.66 20.84
C LEU A 135 1.91 -0.35 19.34
N LEU A 136 2.96 0.38 18.97
CA LEU A 136 3.45 0.55 17.62
C LEU A 136 4.84 -0.10 17.54
N ASN A 137 5.00 -1.11 16.70
CA ASN A 137 6.25 -1.85 16.52
C ASN A 137 6.82 -2.38 17.85
N GLY A 138 5.96 -2.87 18.73
CA GLY A 138 6.31 -3.36 20.06
C GLY A 138 6.58 -2.30 21.14
N SER A 139 6.55 -1.01 20.78
CA SER A 139 6.73 0.10 21.73
C SER A 139 5.40 0.76 22.06
N GLU A 140 5.20 1.16 23.32
CA GLU A 140 3.95 1.82 23.75
C GLU A 140 3.70 3.12 22.98
N LEU A 141 2.51 3.25 22.41
CA LEU A 141 2.13 4.42 21.64
C LEU A 141 1.64 5.52 22.57
N PHE A 142 2.46 6.57 22.75
CA PHE A 142 2.05 7.76 23.47
C PHE A 142 1.52 8.83 22.51
N GLN A 143 0.20 9.05 22.50
CA GLN A 143 -0.42 10.04 21.63
C GLN A 143 -0.24 11.46 22.20
N ARG A 144 0.80 12.18 21.78
CA ARG A 144 0.90 13.64 22.00
C ARG A 144 0.03 14.37 21.00
N ARG A 145 -0.96 15.12 21.49
CA ARG A 145 -1.62 16.17 20.71
C ARG A 145 -0.86 17.47 20.95
N GLU A 146 -0.30 18.06 19.91
CA GLU A 146 0.15 19.46 19.96
C GLU A 146 -1.09 20.33 20.28
N PRO A 147 -1.03 21.23 21.28
CA PRO A 147 -2.10 22.18 21.50
C PRO A 147 -2.21 23.09 20.27
N THR A 148 -3.43 23.18 19.73
CA THR A 148 -3.78 24.10 18.63
C THR A 148 -4.01 25.49 19.14
#